data_AF-A0A7X7FRX6-F1
#
_entry.id   AF-A0A7X7FRX6-F1
#
_cell.length_a   1.000
_cell.length_b   1.000
_cell.length_c   1.000
_cell.angle_alpha   90.00
_cell.angle_beta   90.00
_cell.angle_gamma   90.00
#
_symmetry.space_group_name_H-M   'P 1'
#
loop_
_entity.id
_entity.type
_entity.pdbx_description
1 polymer ?
#
loop_
_entity_poly.entity_id
_entity_poly.type
_entity_poly.pdbx_seq_one_letter_code
_entity_poly.pdbx_strand_id
1 'polypeptide(L)'
;FLLSAVRSIRGAHTIDETRVFLAGNGTGAFPALYVGLRHPDLWRAICVRQPALDADRLDPCVPFLDPYQPIQLLYCTGDLIGRKKAEACVAWLQDHDLNLTAIQEPGTHRRDPGAVFRFVTQVVRQQPWIRIHVRDHAENDMAISLVTKMSFEPRRVRWNFGDGTSSTELTPAHEFSRPGRYTVELSVWSSGGKPHVRQVEVRIPRVRLGAPQPPSP
;
A
#
# COMPACT_ATOMS: atom_id res chain seq x y z
N PHE A 1 -5.04 18.47 -6.57
CA PHE A 1 -4.60 19.40 -5.51
C PHE A 1 -3.75 18.73 -4.42
N LEU A 2 -4.25 17.71 -3.70
CA LEU A 2 -3.47 17.13 -2.59
C LEU A 2 -2.12 16.54 -3.04
N LEU A 3 -2.10 15.79 -4.15
CA LEU A 3 -0.87 15.24 -4.72
C LEU A 3 0.13 16.30 -5.20
N SER A 4 -0.36 17.43 -5.74
CA SER A 4 0.53 18.52 -6.17
C SER A 4 1.19 19.20 -4.97
N ALA A 5 0.45 19.38 -3.86
CA ALA A 5 1.02 19.89 -2.62
C ALA A 5 2.09 18.94 -2.06
N VAL A 6 1.82 17.63 -2.01
CA VAL A 6 2.79 16.62 -1.55
C VAL A 6 4.06 16.64 -2.40
N ARG A 7 3.92 16.70 -3.73
CA ARG A 7 5.06 16.80 -4.66
C ARG A 7 5.86 18.07 -4.43
N SER A 8 5.20 19.22 -4.24
CA SER A 8 5.86 20.49 -3.97
C SER A 8 6.67 20.45 -2.66
N ILE A 9 6.10 19.90 -1.58
CA ILE A 9 6.78 19.79 -0.29
C ILE A 9 7.97 18.85 -0.39
N ARG A 10 7.82 17.70 -1.06
CA ARG A 10 8.92 16.74 -1.31
C ARG A 10 10.02 17.32 -2.20
N GLY A 11 9.69 18.25 -3.09
CA GLY A 11 10.69 18.96 -3.91
C GLY A 11 11.47 20.04 -3.14
N ALA A 12 10.87 20.60 -2.09
CA ALA A 12 11.47 21.66 -1.28
C ALA A 12 12.20 21.14 -0.02
N HIS A 13 11.89 19.92 0.43
CA HIS A 13 12.36 19.39 1.71
C HIS A 13 12.71 17.90 1.63
N THR A 14 13.75 17.50 2.36
CA THR A 14 14.03 16.09 2.64
C THR A 14 13.01 15.56 3.64
N ILE A 15 12.21 14.57 3.23
CA ILE A 15 11.18 13.95 4.07
C ILE A 15 11.60 12.52 4.40
N ASP A 16 11.54 12.17 5.68
CA ASP A 16 11.62 10.77 6.11
C ASP A 16 10.32 10.05 5.71
N GLU A 17 10.38 9.28 4.62
CA GLU A 17 9.25 8.52 4.08
C GLU A 17 8.66 7.53 5.10
N THR A 18 9.42 7.12 6.12
CA THR A 18 8.95 6.23 7.18
C THR A 18 8.03 6.93 8.18
N ARG A 19 7.86 8.25 8.10
CA ARG A 19 7.12 9.09 9.07
C ARG A 19 6.06 9.99 8.43
N VAL A 20 5.59 9.66 7.23
CA VAL A 20 4.57 10.45 6.53
C VAL A 20 3.19 9.84 6.77
N PHE A 21 2.31 10.55 7.47
CA PHE A 21 0.97 10.07 7.81
C PHE A 21 -0.10 10.88 7.09
N LEU A 22 -1.17 10.22 6.64
CA LEU A 22 -2.33 10.90 6.08
C LEU A 22 -3.49 10.81 7.06
N ALA A 23 -4.10 11.95 7.40
CA ALA A 23 -5.21 12.00 8.34
C ALA A 23 -6.40 12.76 7.78
N GLY A 24 -7.61 12.34 8.17
CA GLY A 24 -8.85 13.02 7.79
C GLY A 24 -9.97 12.81 8.82
N ASN A 25 -10.86 13.79 8.93
CA ASN A 25 -11.98 13.76 9.87
C ASN A 25 -13.27 14.24 9.19
N GLY A 26 -14.39 13.58 9.44
CA GLY A 26 -15.68 13.91 8.85
C GLY A 26 -15.63 13.96 7.32
N THR A 27 -15.98 15.09 6.73
CA THR A 27 -15.94 15.29 5.26
C THR A 27 -14.54 15.14 4.66
N GLY A 28 -13.48 15.37 5.43
CA GLY A 28 -12.09 15.15 5.01
C GLY A 28 -11.61 13.71 5.15
N ALA A 29 -12.36 12.83 5.84
CA ALA A 29 -11.95 11.46 6.10
C ALA A 29 -11.97 10.58 4.85
N PHE A 30 -13.03 10.65 4.04
CA PHE A 30 -13.08 9.86 2.80
C PHE A 30 -12.02 10.31 1.76
N PRO A 31 -11.82 11.60 1.47
CA PRO A 31 -10.73 12.03 0.59
C PRO A 31 -9.34 11.59 1.07
N ALA A 32 -9.09 11.62 2.39
CA ALA A 32 -7.86 11.09 2.97
C ALA A 32 -7.73 9.59 2.75
N LEU A 33 -8.80 8.81 2.99
CA LEU A 33 -8.82 7.38 2.74
C LEU A 33 -8.55 7.07 1.25
N TYR A 34 -9.28 7.72 0.35
CA TYR A 34 -9.17 7.54 -1.10
C TYR A 34 -7.75 7.83 -1.62
N VAL A 35 -7.17 8.99 -1.28
CA VAL A 35 -5.81 9.34 -1.72
C VAL A 35 -4.76 8.45 -1.05
N GLY A 36 -5.00 8.05 0.21
CA GLY A 36 -4.14 7.15 0.95
C GLY A 36 -4.00 5.79 0.27
N LEU A 37 -5.14 5.17 -0.03
CA LEU A 37 -5.23 3.84 -0.65
C LEU A 37 -4.75 3.84 -2.09
N ARG A 38 -4.98 4.92 -2.84
CA ARG A 38 -4.57 5.02 -4.26
C ARG A 38 -3.07 5.26 -4.44
N HIS A 39 -2.41 5.82 -3.43
CA HIS A 39 -0.98 6.16 -3.49
C HIS A 39 -0.27 5.65 -2.24
N PRO A 40 -0.24 4.33 -2.00
CA PRO A 40 0.26 3.80 -0.76
C PRO A 40 1.78 4.02 -0.60
N ASP A 41 2.50 4.26 -1.70
CA ASP A 41 3.90 4.70 -1.75
C ASP A 41 4.16 6.05 -1.06
N LEU A 42 3.14 6.91 -0.96
CA LEU A 42 3.29 8.23 -0.38
C LEU A 42 3.12 8.27 1.14
N TRP A 43 2.45 7.26 1.71
CA TRP A 43 1.96 7.32 3.08
C TRP A 43 2.37 6.09 3.88
N ARG A 44 2.98 6.33 5.04
CA ARG A 44 3.33 5.30 6.01
C ARG A 44 2.11 4.61 6.60
N ALA A 45 1.07 5.39 6.90
CA ALA A 45 -0.21 4.93 7.43
C ALA A 45 -1.30 5.99 7.22
N ILE A 46 -2.56 5.53 7.28
CA ILE A 46 -3.76 6.34 7.09
C ILE A 46 -4.54 6.38 8.41
N CYS A 47 -5.01 7.55 8.83
CA CYS A 47 -5.81 7.74 10.05
C CYS A 47 -7.08 8.52 9.73
N VAL A 48 -8.23 7.86 9.72
CA VAL A 48 -9.50 8.51 9.37
C VAL A 48 -10.53 8.41 10.49
N ARG A 49 -11.31 9.47 10.65
CA ARG A 49 -12.37 9.56 11.64
C ARG A 49 -13.72 9.90 11.01
N GLN A 50 -14.74 9.11 11.34
CA GLN A 50 -16.09 9.19 10.79
C GLN A 50 -16.10 9.31 9.26
N PRO A 51 -15.43 8.39 8.51
CA PRO A 51 -15.51 8.38 7.06
C PRO A 51 -16.92 7.99 6.60
N ALA A 52 -17.22 8.37 5.37
CA ALA A 52 -18.38 7.87 4.64
C ALA A 52 -17.91 7.12 3.42
N LEU A 53 -18.40 5.89 3.23
CA LEU A 53 -18.04 5.06 2.09
C LEU A 53 -18.56 5.67 0.79
N ASP A 54 -17.72 5.64 -0.23
CA ASP A 54 -18.06 5.82 -1.63
C ASP A 54 -17.30 4.72 -2.39
N ALA A 55 -17.98 3.58 -2.56
CA ALA A 55 -17.39 2.35 -3.13
C ALA A 55 -17.07 2.53 -4.61
N ASP A 56 -17.92 3.23 -5.37
CA ASP A 56 -17.70 3.53 -6.78
C ASP A 56 -16.34 4.22 -7.03
N ARG A 57 -15.85 4.99 -6.05
CA ARG A 57 -14.53 5.59 -6.09
C ARG A 57 -13.41 4.67 -5.62
N LEU A 58 -13.65 3.76 -4.68
CA LEU A 58 -12.63 2.88 -4.12
C LEU A 58 -12.44 1.58 -4.91
N ASP A 59 -13.46 1.03 -5.54
CA ASP A 59 -13.38 -0.21 -6.31
C ASP A 59 -12.35 -0.11 -7.46
N PRO A 60 -12.23 1.01 -8.20
CA PRO A 60 -11.14 1.18 -9.17
C PRO A 60 -9.74 1.23 -8.55
N CYS A 61 -9.62 1.41 -7.23
CA CYS A 61 -8.34 1.42 -6.52
C CYS A 61 -7.87 0.01 -6.14
N VAL A 62 -8.72 -1.02 -6.20
CA VAL A 62 -8.40 -2.40 -5.81
C VAL A 62 -7.06 -2.91 -6.36
N PRO A 63 -6.71 -2.71 -7.65
CA PRO A 63 -5.44 -3.19 -8.20
C PRO A 63 -4.19 -2.50 -7.61
N PHE A 64 -4.35 -1.40 -6.89
CA PHE A 64 -3.27 -0.58 -6.34
C PHE A 64 -3.20 -0.63 -4.81
N LEU A 65 -4.09 -1.39 -4.17
CA LEU A 65 -4.13 -1.49 -2.72
C LEU A 65 -2.86 -2.16 -2.21
N ASP A 66 -2.37 -1.65 -1.09
CA ASP A 66 -1.31 -2.31 -0.33
C ASP A 66 -1.91 -2.93 0.94
N PRO A 67 -2.01 -4.27 1.02
CA PRO A 67 -2.57 -4.94 2.20
C PRO A 67 -1.73 -4.72 3.45
N TYR A 68 -0.47 -4.32 3.31
CA TYR A 68 0.43 -4.10 4.43
C TYR A 68 0.38 -2.67 5.00
N GLN A 69 -0.27 -1.72 4.33
CA GLN A 69 -0.36 -0.34 4.79
C GLN A 69 -1.27 -0.25 6.02
N PRO A 70 -0.78 0.21 7.18
CA PRO A 70 -1.63 0.36 8.36
C PRO A 70 -2.70 1.44 8.14
N ILE A 71 -3.94 1.11 8.51
CA ILE A 71 -5.10 2.00 8.44
C ILE A 71 -5.76 2.03 9.82
N GLN A 72 -5.94 3.22 10.39
CA GLN A 72 -6.82 3.45 11.52
C GLN A 72 -8.13 4.04 11.02
N LEU A 73 -9.25 3.42 11.39
CA LEU A 73 -10.58 3.96 11.16
C LEU A 73 -11.31 4.09 12.49
N LEU A 74 -11.67 5.31 12.85
CA LEU A 74 -12.36 5.62 14.09
C LEU A 74 -13.77 6.14 13.83
N TYR A 75 -14.75 5.72 14.61
CA TYR A 75 -16.11 6.27 14.55
C TYR A 75 -16.81 6.22 15.91
N CYS A 76 -17.71 7.19 16.11
CA CYS A 76 -18.47 7.28 17.35
C CYS A 76 -19.78 6.49 17.24
N THR A 77 -20.18 5.78 18.30
CA THR A 77 -21.34 4.88 18.28
C THR A 77 -22.68 5.57 18.47
N GLY A 78 -22.68 6.79 19.04
CA GLY A 78 -23.89 7.59 19.27
C GLY A 78 -24.37 8.39 18.05
N ASP A 79 -23.52 8.57 17.03
CA ASP A 79 -23.93 9.14 15.73
C ASP A 79 -24.43 8.01 14.83
N LEU A 80 -25.73 7.73 14.83
CA LEU A 80 -26.29 6.58 14.10
C LEU A 80 -26.02 6.62 12.59
N ILE A 81 -26.07 7.81 11.98
CA ILE A 81 -25.88 7.97 10.53
C ILE A 81 -24.39 7.84 10.19
N GLY A 82 -23.53 8.56 10.91
CA GLY A 82 -22.09 8.49 10.72
C GLY A 82 -21.53 7.10 11.05
N ARG A 83 -22.08 6.44 12.07
CA ARG A 83 -21.76 5.05 12.43
C ARG A 83 -22.05 4.09 11.29
N LYS A 84 -23.27 4.08 10.73
CA LYS A 84 -23.61 3.19 9.61
C LYS A 84 -22.68 3.40 8.41
N LYS A 85 -22.35 4.65 8.11
CA LYS A 85 -21.42 5.02 7.04
C LYS A 85 -20.00 4.53 7.30
N ALA A 86 -19.53 4.65 8.53
CA ALA A 86 -18.21 4.17 8.94
C ALA A 86 -18.13 2.64 8.99
N GLU A 87 -19.17 1.96 9.45
CA GLU A 87 -19.29 0.50 9.44
C GLU A 87 -19.22 -0.05 8.00
N ALA A 88 -19.84 0.62 7.03
CA ALA A 88 -19.70 0.27 5.62
C ALA A 88 -18.25 0.40 5.13
N CYS A 89 -17.52 1.46 5.53
CA CYS A 89 -16.09 1.56 5.24
C CYS A 89 -15.29 0.43 5.88
N VAL A 90 -15.58 0.09 7.14
CA VAL A 90 -14.89 -1.00 7.85
C VAL A 90 -15.10 -2.32 7.11
N ALA A 91 -16.34 -2.64 6.74
CA ALA A 91 -16.66 -3.84 5.98
C ALA A 91 -15.90 -3.89 4.65
N TRP A 92 -15.94 -2.81 3.86
CA TRP A 92 -15.20 -2.74 2.59
C TRP A 92 -13.70 -2.96 2.80
N LEU A 93 -13.08 -2.32 3.79
CA LEU A 93 -11.63 -2.48 4.06
C LEU A 93 -11.28 -3.91 4.52
N GLN A 94 -12.18 -4.57 5.26
CA GLN A 94 -12.03 -5.96 5.71
C GLN A 94 -12.19 -6.95 4.55
N ASP A 95 -13.17 -6.74 3.68
CA ASP A 95 -13.44 -7.57 2.50
C ASP A 95 -12.26 -7.58 1.49
N HIS A 96 -11.37 -6.59 1.60
CA HIS A 96 -10.15 -6.46 0.78
C HIS A 96 -8.85 -6.80 1.54
N ASP A 97 -8.95 -7.48 2.69
CA ASP A 97 -7.81 -7.96 3.48
C ASP A 97 -6.77 -6.87 3.85
N LEU A 98 -7.24 -5.64 4.10
CA LEU A 98 -6.35 -4.53 4.45
C LEU A 98 -6.00 -4.53 5.94
N ASN A 99 -4.80 -4.04 6.28
CA ASN A 99 -4.27 -3.89 7.64
C ASN A 99 -5.00 -2.80 8.44
N LEU A 100 -6.25 -3.10 8.81
CA LEU A 100 -7.19 -2.21 9.48
C LEU A 100 -7.17 -2.35 11.00
N THR A 101 -7.09 -1.20 11.69
CA THR A 101 -7.41 -1.03 13.10
C THR A 101 -8.69 -0.19 13.22
N ALA A 102 -9.84 -0.85 13.39
CA ALA A 102 -11.13 -0.20 13.59
C ALA A 102 -11.36 0.12 15.09
N ILE A 103 -11.74 1.36 15.41
CA ILE A 103 -11.96 1.83 16.78
C ILE A 103 -13.35 2.44 16.92
N GLN A 104 -14.12 1.95 17.88
CA GLN A 104 -15.42 2.50 18.26
C GLN A 104 -15.26 3.40 19.50
N GLU A 105 -15.73 4.65 19.42
CA GLU A 105 -15.78 5.58 20.54
C GLU A 105 -17.23 5.75 21.03
N PRO A 106 -17.50 5.71 22.34
CA PRO A 106 -18.85 5.99 22.84
C PRO A 106 -19.23 7.47 22.67
N GLY A 107 -20.51 7.73 22.41
CA GLY A 107 -21.08 9.09 22.27
C GLY A 107 -21.08 9.61 20.82
N THR A 108 -21.24 10.92 20.65
CA THR A 108 -21.36 11.58 19.32
C THR A 108 -20.16 12.45 18.95
N HIS A 109 -19.44 12.99 19.94
CA HIS A 109 -18.37 13.97 19.71
C HIS A 109 -17.10 13.75 20.54
N ARG A 110 -17.05 12.70 21.38
CA ARG A 110 -15.89 12.44 22.24
C ARG A 110 -14.66 12.15 21.38
N ARG A 111 -13.59 12.92 21.53
CA ARG A 111 -12.27 12.56 20.98
C ARG A 111 -11.46 11.90 22.07
N ASP A 112 -10.97 10.69 21.83
CA ASP A 112 -9.82 10.18 22.55
C ASP A 112 -8.54 10.74 21.91
N PRO A 113 -7.88 11.75 22.53
CA PRO A 113 -6.63 12.30 21.99
C PRO A 113 -5.50 11.25 21.94
N GLY A 114 -5.61 10.16 22.69
CA GLY A 114 -4.63 9.07 22.70
C GLY A 114 -4.80 8.05 21.57
N ALA A 115 -5.93 8.05 20.85
CA ALA A 115 -6.22 7.00 19.85
C ALA A 115 -5.18 6.95 18.71
N VAL A 116 -4.82 8.12 18.17
CA VAL A 116 -3.80 8.22 17.12
C VAL A 116 -2.42 7.85 17.66
N PHE A 117 -2.09 8.33 18.87
CA PHE A 117 -0.81 8.01 19.51
C PHE A 117 -0.63 6.51 19.73
N ARG A 118 -1.67 5.82 20.23
CA ARG A 118 -1.65 4.35 20.41
C ARG A 118 -1.50 3.64 19.08
N PHE A 119 -2.22 4.04 18.04
CA PHE A 119 -2.04 3.44 16.71
C PHE A 119 -0.62 3.60 16.18
N VAL A 120 -0.04 4.80 16.29
CA VAL A 120 1.35 5.02 15.87
C VAL A 120 2.31 4.15 16.68
N THR A 121 2.17 4.10 18.01
CA THR A 121 3.13 3.42 18.90
C THR A 121 2.96 1.90 18.96
N GLN A 122 1.74 1.40 18.85
CA GLN A 122 1.40 -0.02 19.01
C GLN A 122 1.20 -0.75 17.69
N VAL A 123 0.86 -0.04 16.60
CA VAL A 123 0.65 -0.66 15.28
C VAL A 123 1.77 -0.24 14.33
N VAL A 124 1.88 1.06 14.03
CA VAL A 124 2.81 1.53 12.99
C VAL A 124 4.26 1.28 13.34
N ARG A 125 4.67 1.55 14.59
CA ARG A 125 6.05 1.34 15.03
C ARG A 125 6.42 -0.13 15.22
N GLN A 126 5.45 -0.99 15.52
CA GLN A 126 5.68 -2.42 15.72
C GLN A 126 5.80 -3.18 14.39
N GLN A 127 5.20 -2.65 13.33
CA GLN A 127 5.29 -3.23 12.00
C GLN A 127 6.44 -2.57 11.22
N PRO A 128 7.43 -3.31 10.72
CA PRO A 128 8.44 -2.70 9.86
C PRO A 128 7.81 -2.18 8.57
N TRP A 129 8.27 -1.00 8.15
CA TRP A 129 7.92 -0.46 6.85
C TRP A 129 8.76 -1.17 5.79
N ILE A 130 8.11 -1.82 4.83
CA ILE A 130 8.74 -2.49 3.70
C ILE A 130 7.88 -2.19 2.48
N ARG A 131 8.48 -1.62 1.45
CA ARG A 131 7.82 -1.25 0.19
C ARG A 131 8.55 -1.83 -0.99
N ILE A 132 7.85 -2.61 -1.79
CA ILE A 132 8.35 -3.14 -3.06
C ILE A 132 7.87 -2.21 -4.17
N HIS A 133 8.81 -1.70 -4.96
CA HIS A 133 8.52 -0.99 -6.20
C HIS A 133 8.91 -1.89 -7.36
N VAL A 134 7.94 -2.20 -8.22
CA VAL A 134 8.15 -2.89 -9.48
C VAL A 134 8.47 -1.84 -10.53
N ARG A 135 9.54 -2.06 -11.29
CA ARG A 135 9.90 -1.26 -12.47
C ARG A 135 9.95 -2.17 -13.67
N ASP A 136 9.21 -1.82 -14.71
CA ASP A 136 9.28 -2.51 -15.99
C ASP A 136 10.62 -2.20 -16.66
N HIS A 137 11.16 -3.18 -17.40
CA HIS A 137 12.38 -2.97 -18.17
C HIS A 137 12.03 -2.42 -19.55
N ALA A 138 12.52 -1.21 -19.88
CA ALA A 138 12.16 -0.51 -21.11
C ALA A 138 12.52 -1.28 -22.40
N GLU A 139 13.54 -2.14 -22.33
CA GLU A 139 14.04 -2.91 -23.47
C GLU A 139 13.53 -4.35 -23.51
N ASN A 140 12.94 -4.85 -22.42
CA ASN A 140 12.46 -6.22 -22.32
C ASN A 140 11.17 -6.29 -21.52
N ASP A 141 10.04 -6.38 -22.22
CA ASP A 141 8.71 -6.50 -21.62
C ASP A 141 8.53 -7.77 -20.76
N MET A 142 9.44 -8.73 -20.85
CA MET A 142 9.47 -9.95 -20.01
C MET A 142 10.27 -9.77 -18.73
N ALA A 143 10.98 -8.65 -18.57
CA ALA A 143 11.85 -8.40 -17.43
C ALA A 143 11.32 -7.28 -16.53
N ILE A 144 11.53 -7.46 -15.23
CA ILE A 144 11.26 -6.46 -14.20
C ILE A 144 12.51 -6.20 -13.38
N SER A 145 12.57 -5.04 -12.75
CA SER A 145 13.49 -4.73 -11.67
C SER A 145 12.72 -4.40 -10.40
N LEU A 146 13.16 -4.96 -9.28
CA LEU A 146 12.53 -4.77 -7.99
C LEU A 146 13.40 -3.86 -7.12
N VAL A 147 12.79 -2.81 -6.57
CA VAL A 147 13.45 -1.89 -5.64
C VAL A 147 12.71 -1.92 -4.31
N THR A 148 13.43 -2.25 -3.24
CA THR A 148 12.83 -2.28 -1.89
C THR A 148 13.27 -1.09 -1.06
N LYS A 149 12.31 -0.43 -0.42
CA LYS A 149 12.56 0.55 0.64
C LYS A 149 12.13 -0.02 1.98
N MET A 150 12.93 0.19 3.02
CA MET A 150 12.67 -0.35 4.36
C MET A 150 13.01 0.65 5.46
N SER A 151 12.37 0.53 6.63
CA SER A 151 12.70 1.32 7.82
C SER A 151 13.83 0.74 8.67
N PHE A 152 14.55 -0.27 8.16
CA PHE A 152 15.61 -0.99 8.86
C PHE A 152 16.56 -1.63 7.84
N GLU A 153 17.75 -2.02 8.29
CA GLU A 153 18.72 -2.72 7.46
C GLU A 153 18.46 -4.24 7.49
N PRO A 154 18.25 -4.88 6.32
CA PRO A 154 18.03 -6.32 6.27
C PRO A 154 19.35 -7.07 6.44
N ARG A 155 19.35 -8.12 7.28
CA ARG A 155 20.48 -9.05 7.39
C ARG A 155 20.49 -10.08 6.25
N ARG A 156 19.30 -10.49 5.82
CA ARG A 156 19.10 -11.42 4.71
C ARG A 156 17.77 -11.13 4.03
N VAL A 157 17.72 -11.33 2.72
CA VAL A 157 16.51 -11.30 1.92
C VAL A 157 16.40 -12.57 1.07
N ARG A 158 15.17 -12.91 0.69
CA ARG A 158 14.89 -13.93 -0.32
C ARG A 158 13.67 -13.52 -1.11
N TRP A 159 13.81 -13.54 -2.43
CA TRP A 159 12.74 -13.36 -3.39
C TRP A 159 12.28 -14.72 -3.90
N ASN A 160 10.97 -14.87 -4.08
CA ASN A 160 10.36 -15.92 -4.88
C ASN A 160 9.52 -15.23 -5.95
N PHE A 161 9.83 -15.46 -7.22
CA PHE A 161 9.17 -14.75 -8.32
C PHE A 161 7.84 -15.39 -8.72
N GLY A 162 7.46 -16.52 -8.12
CA GLY A 162 6.20 -17.22 -8.40
C GLY A 162 6.23 -18.07 -9.67
N ASP A 163 7.36 -18.11 -10.39
CA ASP A 163 7.60 -18.95 -11.57
C ASP A 163 8.52 -20.15 -11.28
N GLY A 164 8.84 -20.38 -10.01
CA GLY A 164 9.76 -21.42 -9.54
C GLY A 164 11.20 -20.95 -9.35
N THR A 165 11.53 -19.71 -9.71
CA THR A 165 12.86 -19.14 -9.52
C THR A 165 12.92 -18.20 -8.31
N SER A 166 14.14 -17.88 -7.86
CA SER A 166 14.37 -17.09 -6.64
C SER A 166 15.66 -16.28 -6.72
N SER A 167 15.76 -15.24 -5.90
CA SER A 167 16.98 -14.44 -5.75
C SER A 167 17.25 -14.09 -4.27
N THR A 168 18.51 -13.80 -3.94
CA THR A 168 18.95 -13.29 -2.63
C THR A 168 19.50 -11.88 -2.71
N GLU A 169 19.42 -11.24 -3.87
CA GLU A 169 19.81 -9.83 -4.05
C GLU A 169 18.77 -8.89 -3.43
N LEU A 170 19.23 -7.73 -2.96
CA LEU A 170 18.33 -6.71 -2.39
C LEU A 170 17.47 -6.04 -3.46
N THR A 171 18.04 -5.83 -4.65
CA THR A 171 17.39 -5.19 -5.80
C THR A 171 17.56 -6.06 -7.06
N PRO A 172 16.90 -7.23 -7.12
CA PRO A 172 17.08 -8.13 -8.25
C PRO A 172 16.40 -7.58 -9.52
N ALA A 173 16.99 -7.91 -10.65
CA ALA A 173 16.26 -7.98 -11.93
C ALA A 173 15.84 -9.43 -12.17
N HIS A 174 14.68 -9.64 -12.80
CA HIS A 174 14.19 -10.96 -13.14
C HIS A 174 13.50 -10.96 -14.50
N GLU A 175 13.79 -11.98 -15.31
CA GLU A 175 13.18 -12.20 -16.61
C GLU A 175 12.28 -13.45 -16.57
N PHE A 176 11.01 -13.25 -16.90
CA PHE A 176 10.04 -14.32 -16.94
C PHE A 176 10.07 -15.04 -18.28
N SER A 177 10.00 -16.37 -18.25
CA SER A 177 9.96 -17.18 -19.47
C SER A 177 8.61 -17.15 -20.19
N ARG A 178 7.54 -16.75 -19.50
CA ARG A 178 6.16 -16.78 -20.01
C ARG A 178 5.38 -15.55 -19.56
N PRO A 179 4.45 -15.06 -20.40
CA PRO A 179 3.53 -14.02 -20.00
C PRO A 179 2.51 -14.56 -19.00
N GLY A 180 2.10 -13.75 -18.04
CA GLY A 180 1.24 -14.20 -16.96
C GLY A 180 1.09 -13.20 -15.83
N ARG A 181 0.35 -13.61 -14.81
CA ARG A 181 0.33 -12.94 -13.50
C ARG A 181 1.16 -13.77 -12.54
N TYR A 182 2.02 -13.08 -11.79
CA TYR A 182 2.93 -13.70 -10.84
C TYR A 182 2.78 -13.03 -9.49
N THR A 183 2.65 -13.83 -8.43
CA THR A 183 2.75 -13.34 -7.05
C THR A 183 4.22 -13.39 -6.65
N VAL A 184 4.87 -12.23 -6.69
CA VAL A 184 6.27 -12.09 -6.27
C VAL A 184 6.29 -11.88 -4.76
N GLU A 185 7.03 -12.72 -4.05
CA GLU A 185 7.17 -12.69 -2.60
C GLU A 185 8.59 -12.30 -2.18
N LEU A 186 8.69 -11.35 -1.26
CA LEU A 186 9.89 -10.97 -0.55
C LEU A 186 9.80 -11.42 0.91
N SER A 187 10.76 -12.24 1.33
CA SER A 187 11.03 -12.55 2.73
C SER A 187 12.25 -11.77 3.23
N VAL A 188 12.11 -11.00 4.31
CA VAL A 188 13.19 -10.18 4.89
C VAL A 188 13.46 -10.59 6.34
N TRP A 189 14.73 -10.85 6.67
CA TRP A 189 15.18 -11.11 8.04
C TRP A 189 16.01 -9.93 8.55
N SER A 190 15.56 -9.31 9.64
CA SER A 190 16.36 -8.31 10.39
C SER A 190 17.26 -8.96 11.44
N SER A 191 16.82 -10.08 12.02
CA SER A 191 17.52 -10.84 13.06
C SER A 191 17.25 -12.35 12.89
N GLY A 192 17.68 -13.18 13.85
CA GLY A 192 17.48 -14.64 13.81
C GLY A 192 16.03 -15.14 13.93
N GLY A 193 15.04 -14.24 13.89
CA GLY A 193 13.61 -14.55 14.00
C GLY A 193 12.93 -14.94 12.68
N LYS A 194 11.59 -14.91 12.70
CA LYS A 194 10.76 -15.14 11.50
C LYS A 194 10.94 -13.98 10.49
N PRO A 195 10.88 -14.24 9.18
CA PRO A 195 10.94 -13.17 8.19
C PRO A 195 9.69 -12.30 8.23
N HIS A 196 9.86 -11.05 7.83
CA HIS A 196 8.76 -10.22 7.35
C HIS A 196 8.50 -10.57 5.88
N VAL A 197 7.28 -10.99 5.58
CA VAL A 197 6.87 -11.38 4.23
C VAL A 197 6.07 -10.25 3.59
N ARG A 198 6.38 -9.94 2.34
CA ARG A 198 5.66 -9.00 1.48
C ARG A 198 5.41 -9.62 0.13
N GLN A 199 4.22 -9.42 -0.41
CA GLN A 199 3.86 -9.88 -1.74
C GLN A 199 3.46 -8.70 -2.62
N VAL A 200 3.72 -8.83 -3.92
CA VAL A 200 3.24 -7.91 -4.95
C VAL A 200 2.82 -8.72 -6.17
N GLU A 201 1.69 -8.35 -6.77
CA GLU A 201 1.31 -8.91 -8.07
C GLU A 201 2.07 -8.21 -9.19
N VAL A 202 2.70 -9.02 -10.04
CA VAL A 202 3.34 -8.55 -11.28
C VAL A 202 2.57 -9.13 -12.45
N ARG A 203 2.30 -8.29 -13.45
CA ARG A 203 1.68 -8.70 -14.71
C ARG A 203 2.69 -8.58 -15.84
N ILE A 204 3.08 -9.71 -16.40
CA ILE A 204 3.95 -9.77 -17.57
C ILE A 204 3.08 -9.83 -18.84
N PRO A 205 3.19 -8.84 -19.74
CA PRO A 205 2.40 -8.80 -20.96
C PRO A 205 2.78 -9.94 -21.91
N ARG A 206 1.85 -10.35 -22.77
CA ARG A 206 2.22 -11.15 -23.94
C ARG A 206 3.08 -10.27 -24.84
N VAL A 207 4.30 -10.71 -25.14
CA VAL A 207 5.15 -10.08 -26.16
C VAL A 207 4.30 -9.88 -27.41
N ARG A 208 4.10 -8.63 -27.82
CA ARG A 208 3.63 -8.36 -29.17
C ARG A 208 4.81 -8.67 -30.07
N LEU A 209 4.90 -9.89 -30.59
CA LEU A 209 5.70 -10.11 -31.80
C LEU A 209 5.20 -9.06 -32.79
N GLY A 210 6.08 -8.17 -33.22
CA GLY A 210 5.76 -7.15 -34.21
C GLY A 210 5.03 -7.82 -35.36
N ALA A 211 3.91 -7.23 -35.79
CA ALA A 211 3.30 -7.65 -37.04
C ALA A 211 4.41 -7.66 -38.12
N PRO A 212 4.50 -8.71 -38.96
CA PRO A 212 5.44 -8.68 -40.06
C PRO A 212 5.15 -7.40 -40.86
N GLN A 213 6.16 -6.54 -41.03
CA GLN A 213 6.03 -5.42 -41.95
C GLN A 213 5.68 -6.01 -43.33
N PRO A 214 4.58 -5.56 -43.98
CA PRO A 214 4.30 -5.99 -45.34
C PRO A 214 5.51 -5.60 -46.22
N PRO A 215 5.89 -6.45 -47.20
CA PRO A 215 7.02 -6.13 -48.07
C PRO A 215 6.76 -4.78 -48.74
N SER A 216 7.75 -3.90 -48.68
CA SER A 216 7.71 -2.60 -49.36
C SER A 216 7.49 -2.82 -50.87
N PRO A 217 6.64 -1.99 -51.51
CA PRO A 217 6.33 -2.10 -52.94
C PRO A 217 7.52 -1.81 -53.84
#